data_AF-A0A100WBM5-F1
#
_entry.id   AF-A0A100WBM5-F1
#
_cell.length_a   1.000
_cell.length_b   1.000
_cell.length_c   1.000
_cell.angle_alpha   90.00
_cell.angle_beta   90.00
_cell.angle_gamma   90.00
#
_symmetry.space_group_name_H-M   'P 1'
#
loop_
_entity.id
_entity.type
_entity.pdbx_description
1 polymer ?
#
loop_
_entity_poly.entity_id
_entity_poly.type
_entity_poly.pdbx_seq_one_letter_code
_entity_poly.pdbx_strand_id
1 'polypeptide(L)'
;MSDLASRDEMVDPTDTTSQAPKTSHAPTHGAGTTGCGRCPQRWGGLRTAHCGACHHTFTGLSAFDKHRDGDHAKGTRHCLPPGSVGLVDAGRQYLCWGWPGGEDDRWGEGDE
;
A
#
# COMPACT_ATOMS: atom_id res chain seq x y z
N MET A 1 -50.73 -24.85 -49.69
CA MET A 1 -50.32 -23.83 -48.71
C MET A 1 -50.25 -24.59 -47.39
N SER A 2 -49.23 -25.38 -47.09
CA SER A 2 -47.87 -24.95 -46.66
C SER A 2 -48.04 -23.94 -45.51
N ASP A 3 -47.66 -24.20 -44.25
CA ASP A 3 -46.38 -24.70 -43.78
C ASP A 3 -46.43 -25.24 -42.34
N LEU A 4 -45.45 -26.08 -42.04
CA LEU A 4 -44.99 -26.55 -40.72
C LEU A 4 -44.28 -25.43 -39.94
N ALA A 5 -43.92 -25.75 -38.68
CA ALA A 5 -43.06 -25.00 -37.73
C ALA A 5 -43.84 -24.03 -36.81
N SER A 6 -43.62 -23.93 -35.50
CA SER A 6 -42.47 -24.32 -34.68
C SER A 6 -42.93 -24.59 -33.24
N ARG A 7 -42.46 -25.70 -32.66
CA ARG A 7 -42.32 -25.84 -31.20
C ARG A 7 -41.06 -25.08 -30.85
N ASP A 8 -41.24 -23.84 -30.41
CA ASP A 8 -40.13 -23.00 -29.95
C ASP A 8 -39.63 -23.57 -28.61
N GLU A 9 -38.34 -23.86 -28.59
CA GLU A 9 -37.62 -24.58 -27.56
C GLU A 9 -37.56 -23.77 -26.26
N MET A 10 -38.05 -24.36 -25.18
CA MET A 10 -37.90 -23.87 -23.82
C MET A 10 -36.43 -24.04 -23.40
N VAL A 11 -35.63 -23.01 -23.65
CA VAL A 11 -34.29 -22.86 -23.06
C VAL A 11 -34.46 -22.18 -21.70
N ASP A 12 -34.24 -22.96 -20.62
CA ASP A 12 -34.13 -22.47 -19.25
C ASP A 12 -32.84 -21.62 -19.10
N PRO A 13 -32.91 -20.31 -18.80
CA PRO A 13 -31.73 -19.46 -18.71
C PRO A 13 -31.00 -19.53 -17.34
N THR A 14 -31.23 -20.55 -16.52
CA THR A 14 -30.62 -20.64 -15.19
C THR A 14 -29.59 -21.76 -15.06
N ASP A 15 -28.64 -21.82 -15.99
CA ASP A 15 -27.33 -22.40 -15.70
C ASP A 15 -26.24 -21.43 -16.12
N THR A 16 -25.99 -20.45 -15.27
CA THR A 16 -24.69 -19.77 -15.23
C THR A 16 -24.35 -19.63 -13.75
N THR A 17 -23.94 -20.75 -13.17
CA THR A 17 -23.12 -20.73 -11.98
C THR A 17 -21.77 -20.10 -12.37
N SER A 18 -21.71 -18.77 -12.30
CA SER A 18 -20.45 -18.03 -12.38
C SER A 18 -19.59 -18.43 -11.20
N GLN A 19 -18.74 -19.42 -11.45
CA GLN A 19 -17.60 -19.73 -10.60
C GLN A 19 -16.74 -18.47 -10.49
N ALA A 20 -16.77 -17.83 -9.32
CA ALA A 20 -15.81 -16.80 -8.96
C ALA A 20 -14.38 -17.38 -9.14
N PRO A 21 -13.44 -16.67 -9.77
CA PRO A 21 -12.04 -17.08 -9.75
C PRO A 21 -11.51 -16.90 -8.33
N LYS A 22 -11.61 -17.96 -7.52
CA LYS A 22 -10.86 -18.09 -6.27
C LYS A 22 -9.48 -18.60 -6.61
N THR A 23 -8.63 -17.69 -7.05
CA THR A 23 -7.21 -17.63 -6.71
C THR A 23 -6.76 -16.21 -7.06
N SER A 24 -6.86 -15.29 -6.11
CA SER A 24 -6.04 -14.08 -6.17
C SER A 24 -4.59 -14.53 -6.09
N HIS A 25 -3.92 -14.69 -7.23
CA HIS A 25 -2.48 -14.79 -7.25
C HIS A 25 -1.96 -13.53 -6.55
N ALA A 26 -1.24 -13.72 -5.44
CA ALA A 26 -0.52 -12.62 -4.82
C ALA A 26 0.31 -11.94 -5.92
N PRO A 27 0.23 -10.61 -6.08
CA PRO A 27 1.00 -9.93 -7.12
C PRO A 27 2.47 -10.28 -6.88
N THR A 28 3.10 -10.93 -7.87
CA THR A 28 4.53 -11.22 -7.82
C THR A 28 5.24 -9.89 -7.67
N HIS A 29 5.83 -9.64 -6.50
CA HIS A 29 6.64 -8.44 -6.28
C HIS A 29 7.83 -8.55 -7.23
N GLY A 30 7.99 -7.58 -8.12
CA GLY A 30 9.16 -7.52 -9.00
C GLY A 30 10.43 -7.69 -8.17
N ALA A 31 11.35 -8.51 -8.65
CA ALA A 31 12.62 -8.77 -7.98
C ALA A 31 13.28 -7.44 -7.61
N GLY A 32 13.40 -7.16 -6.31
CA GLY A 32 13.99 -5.92 -5.79
C GLY A 32 13.04 -4.96 -5.04
N THR A 33 11.75 -5.29 -4.90
CA THR A 33 10.81 -4.48 -4.10
C THR A 33 10.51 -5.11 -2.74
N THR A 34 10.63 -4.32 -1.67
CA THR A 34 10.20 -4.70 -0.32
C THR A 34 8.71 -4.37 -0.14
N GLY A 35 8.01 -5.14 0.68
CA GLY A 35 6.58 -4.97 0.89
C GLY A 35 6.09 -5.43 2.24
N CYS A 36 4.92 -4.94 2.65
CA CYS A 36 4.22 -5.46 3.81
C CYS A 36 3.30 -6.61 3.39
N GLY A 37 3.31 -7.73 4.14
CA GLY A 37 2.39 -8.84 3.91
C GLY A 37 0.93 -8.54 4.28
N ARG A 38 0.67 -7.41 4.95
CA ARG A 38 -0.66 -7.01 5.46
C ARG A 38 -1.26 -5.78 4.78
N CYS A 39 -0.55 -5.14 3.84
CA CYS A 39 -1.08 -4.03 3.05
C CYS A 39 -0.50 -4.05 1.62
N PRO A 40 -1.07 -3.30 0.66
CA PRO A 40 -0.60 -3.32 -0.73
C PRO A 40 0.65 -2.46 -0.98
N GLN A 41 1.12 -1.64 -0.02
CA GLN A 41 2.32 -0.82 -0.21
C GLN A 41 3.54 -1.67 -0.56
N ARG A 42 4.22 -1.28 -1.64
CA ARG A 42 5.50 -1.81 -2.08
C ARG A 42 6.45 -0.66 -2.30
N TRP A 43 7.72 -0.86 -1.95
CA TRP A 43 8.75 0.16 -2.06
C TRP A 43 10.07 -0.44 -2.51
N GLY A 44 10.87 0.37 -3.18
CA GLY A 44 12.26 0.05 -3.50
C GLY A 44 13.22 0.64 -2.46
N GLY A 45 14.43 0.06 -2.40
CA GLY A 45 15.53 0.55 -1.57
C GLY A 45 15.41 0.20 -0.08
N LEU A 46 16.51 0.40 0.65
CA LEU A 46 16.63 0.04 2.07
C LEU A 46 16.38 1.20 3.03
N ARG A 47 16.20 2.43 2.52
CA ARG A 47 16.02 3.63 3.35
C ARG A 47 14.55 3.87 3.76
N THR A 48 13.60 3.23 3.09
CA THR A 48 12.16 3.40 3.38
C THR A 48 11.75 2.64 4.65
N ALA A 49 11.09 3.33 5.57
CA ALA A 49 10.52 2.73 6.77
C ALA A 49 9.01 2.49 6.60
N HIS A 50 8.49 1.42 7.20
CA HIS A 50 7.07 1.02 7.12
C HIS A 50 6.47 0.81 8.51
N CYS A 51 5.35 1.47 8.79
CA CYS A 51 4.64 1.27 10.06
C CYS A 51 3.76 0.03 10.02
N GLY A 52 4.11 -0.98 10.82
CA GLY A 52 3.31 -2.20 10.94
C GLY A 52 1.95 -2.04 11.65
N ALA A 53 1.65 -0.86 12.19
CA ALA A 53 0.39 -0.56 12.88
C ALA A 53 -0.62 0.17 11.97
N CYS A 54 -0.21 1.25 11.30
CA CYS A 54 -1.08 2.06 10.45
C CYS A 54 -0.81 1.89 8.93
N HIS A 55 0.24 1.15 8.57
CA HIS A 55 0.62 0.84 7.19
C HIS A 55 1.06 2.03 6.31
N HIS A 56 1.38 3.18 6.90
CA HIS A 56 2.09 4.24 6.20
C HIS A 56 3.57 3.93 6.01
N THR A 57 4.11 4.40 4.89
CA THR A 57 5.52 4.32 4.48
C THR A 57 6.16 5.69 4.57
N PHE A 58 7.43 5.72 4.97
CA PHE A 58 8.18 6.94 5.27
C PHE A 58 9.52 6.92 4.56
N THR A 59 10.03 8.09 4.18
CA THR A 59 11.29 8.23 3.43
C THR A 59 12.51 7.73 4.19
N GLY A 60 12.42 7.66 5.53
CA GLY A 60 13.47 7.28 6.46
C GLY A 60 12.97 7.07 7.89
N LEU A 61 13.88 6.65 8.77
CA LEU A 61 13.60 6.47 10.20
C LEU A 61 13.23 7.79 10.88
N SER A 62 13.86 8.91 10.51
CA SER A 62 13.59 10.23 11.07
C SER A 62 12.12 10.65 10.90
N ALA A 63 11.56 10.48 9.71
CA ALA A 63 10.15 10.72 9.42
C ALA A 63 9.23 9.69 10.12
N PHE A 64 9.64 8.42 10.18
CA PHE A 64 8.89 7.38 10.89
C PHE A 64 8.79 7.65 12.40
N ASP A 65 9.88 8.07 13.03
CA ASP A 65 9.91 8.37 14.46
C ASP A 65 9.03 9.58 14.77
N LYS A 66 9.05 10.60 13.89
CA LYS A 66 8.16 11.76 14.01
C LYS A 66 6.68 11.37 13.93
N HIS A 67 6.34 10.33 13.18
CA HIS A 67 4.99 9.78 13.09
C HIS A 67 4.54 9.05 14.37
N ARG A 68 5.46 8.59 15.23
CA ARG A 68 5.10 7.83 16.43
C ARG A 68 5.29 8.63 17.70
N ASP A 69 4.26 8.70 18.51
CA ASP A 69 4.30 9.35 19.82
C ASP A 69 4.02 8.38 20.97
N GLY A 70 4.22 8.83 22.20
CA GLY A 70 4.10 8.05 23.43
C GLY A 70 5.39 7.32 23.81
N ASP A 71 5.32 6.64 24.96
CA ASP A 71 6.46 6.02 25.63
C ASP A 71 6.57 4.53 25.29
N HIS A 72 7.79 4.09 24.92
CA HIS A 72 8.11 2.71 24.58
C HIS A 72 8.05 1.74 25.77
N ALA A 73 8.53 2.16 26.94
CA ALA A 73 8.56 1.34 28.15
C ALA A 73 7.18 1.21 28.80
N LYS A 74 6.33 2.24 28.67
CA LYS A 74 4.97 2.26 29.24
C LYS A 74 3.90 1.70 28.31
N GLY A 75 4.27 1.23 27.11
CA GLY A 75 3.32 0.67 26.15
C GLY A 75 2.27 1.67 25.63
N THR A 76 2.55 2.97 25.68
CA THR A 76 1.61 4.04 25.27
C THR A 76 1.87 4.51 23.83
N ARG A 77 2.68 3.77 23.07
CA ARG A 77 3.04 4.14 21.70
C ARG A 77 1.82 4.13 20.79
N HIS A 78 1.62 5.24 20.09
CA HIS A 78 0.54 5.40 19.13
C HIS A 78 1.02 6.14 17.89
N CYS A 79 0.22 6.06 16.83
CA CYS A 79 0.50 6.68 15.54
C CYS A 79 -0.16 8.06 15.47
N LEU A 80 0.58 9.06 15.01
CA LEU A 80 0.05 10.38 14.66
C LEU A 80 -0.13 10.47 13.14
N PRO A 81 -1.19 11.09 12.62
CA PRO A 81 -1.32 11.34 11.19
C PRO A 81 -0.06 12.03 10.62
N PRO A 82 0.53 11.57 9.51
CA PRO A 82 1.78 12.15 9.00
C PRO A 82 1.70 13.68 8.76
N GLY A 83 0.60 14.14 8.18
CA GLY A 83 0.36 15.58 7.97
C GLY A 83 0.26 16.38 9.28
N SER A 84 -0.22 15.79 10.38
CA SER A 84 -0.33 16.52 11.66
C SER A 84 1.02 16.72 12.36
N VAL A 85 2.06 15.99 11.94
CA VAL A 85 3.41 16.12 12.47
C VAL A 85 4.36 16.82 11.51
N GLY A 86 3.81 17.47 10.48
CA GLY A 86 4.55 18.27 9.50
C GLY A 86 5.19 17.47 8.37
N LEU A 87 4.83 16.19 8.21
CA LEU A 87 5.30 15.39 7.07
C LEU A 87 4.41 15.65 5.85
N VAL A 88 5.03 15.61 4.67
CA VAL A 88 4.38 15.80 3.38
C VAL A 88 4.60 14.58 2.49
N ASP A 89 3.83 14.47 1.42
CA ASP A 89 4.10 13.48 0.37
C ASP A 89 5.45 13.80 -0.29
N ALA A 90 6.38 12.85 -0.26
CA ALA A 90 7.71 12.98 -0.82
C ALA A 90 7.76 12.83 -2.34
N GLY A 91 6.63 12.61 -3.02
CA GLY A 91 6.55 12.57 -4.48
C GLY A 91 7.26 11.35 -5.10
N ARG A 92 7.41 10.26 -4.33
CA ARG A 92 7.95 9.00 -4.86
C ARG A 92 6.90 8.28 -5.71
N GLN A 93 7.32 7.27 -6.47
CA GLN A 93 6.41 6.40 -7.24
C GLN A 93 5.39 5.63 -6.38
N TYR A 94 5.54 5.66 -5.05
CA TYR A 94 4.64 5.11 -4.06
C TYR A 94 4.41 6.16 -2.98
N LEU A 95 3.22 6.13 -2.35
CA LEU A 95 2.90 7.04 -1.25
C LEU A 95 3.98 6.92 -0.17
N CYS A 96 4.68 8.01 0.11
CA CYS A 96 5.82 7.99 1.02
C CYS A 96 5.91 9.34 1.73
N TRP A 97 5.79 9.32 3.06
CA TRP A 97 5.80 10.55 3.86
C TRP A 97 7.22 10.94 4.24
N GLY A 98 7.56 12.21 4.07
CA GLY A 98 8.89 12.75 4.36
C GLY A 98 8.82 14.19 4.87
N TRP A 99 9.99 14.74 5.21
CA TRP A 99 10.11 16.15 5.59
C TRP A 99 9.83 17.06 4.39
N PRO A 100 9.27 18.27 4.62
CA PRO A 100 9.14 19.27 3.59
C PRO A 100 10.54 19.71 3.14
N GLY A 101 10.79 19.72 1.82
CA GLY A 101 12.10 20.07 1.24
C GLY A 101 12.75 18.96 0.42
N GLY A 102 12.31 17.70 0.58
CA GLY A 102 12.90 16.56 -0.11
C GLY A 102 14.24 16.13 0.50
N GLU A 103 14.43 14.81 0.57
CA GLU A 103 15.59 14.06 1.10
C GLU A 103 16.22 14.44 2.46
N ASP A 104 16.74 13.41 3.11
CA ASP A 104 17.32 13.45 4.46
C ASP A 104 18.74 14.03 4.36
N ASP A 105 18.86 15.32 4.02
CA ASP A 105 20.14 16.06 4.00
C ASP A 105 20.60 16.48 5.41
N ARG A 106 20.36 15.66 6.44
CA ARG A 106 21.00 15.89 7.73
C ARG A 106 22.48 15.44 7.73
N TRP A 107 22.96 14.87 6.63
CA TRP A 107 24.33 14.39 6.47
C TRP A 107 25.02 14.90 5.20
N GLY A 108 24.64 16.09 4.71
CA GLY A 108 25.42 16.86 3.74
C GLY A 108 26.57 17.61 4.41
N GLU A 109 27.76 17.00 4.33
CA GLU A 109 29.16 17.51 4.39
C GLU A 109 29.51 18.95 4.84
N GLY A 110 30.54 19.05 5.73
CA GLY A 110 31.54 20.14 5.85
C GLY A 110 31.14 21.35 6.71
N ASP A 111 31.86 21.75 7.77
CA ASP A 111 33.27 22.18 7.76
C ASP A 111 33.86 22.22 9.20
N GLU A 112 35.12 21.77 9.33
CA GLU A 112 36.14 21.91 10.41
C GLU A 112 35.93 21.30 11.82
#